data_AF-A0AAJ4MJ01-F1
#
_entry.id   AF-A0AAJ4MJ01-F1
#
_cell.length_a   1.000
_cell.length_b   1.000
_cell.length_c   1.000
_cell.angle_alpha   90.00
_cell.angle_beta   90.00
_cell.angle_gamma   90.00
#
_symmetry.space_group_name_H-M   'P 1'
#
loop_
_entity.id
_entity.type
_entity.pdbx_description
1 polymer ?
#
loop_
_entity_poly.entity_id
_entity_poly.type
_entity_poly.pdbx_seq_one_letter_code
_entity_poly.pdbx_strand_id
1 'polypeptide(L)'
;MVRYILRRVFYMVITLFIIATVSFFLMKMLPGSPLKAEDKLTEEQKEIVLEKYGLNDPVPVQYITYLKDLVQGDLGISFAFDNTPVTKILMDRIGPSAQLGAQSLLVGTFLGILFGLIAAISHNGILDYTSTILAVLGTSIPSFVFAGLLQWFLAVETGWFPVALWGTFEHTILPTIALMIFPMATAARFTRTEMIEVMGSNFITTARAKGVSEYGIIFKHGMRNALIPLVTVIGPMAVSLMTGTLVIEQIFAVPGIGEQFVSSIMVNDYPTIMGTTLLFAFLFVVIILVIDLLYVLIDPRIRLTGGKS
;
A
#
# COMPACT_ATOMS: atom_id res chain seq x y z
N MET A 1 8.72 25.69 -4.78
CA MET A 1 9.07 24.37 -4.22
C MET A 1 8.99 24.36 -2.70
N VAL A 2 9.81 25.13 -1.96
CA VAL A 2 9.79 25.12 -0.47
C VAL A 2 8.40 25.43 0.11
N ARG A 3 7.74 26.51 -0.32
CA ARG A 3 6.37 26.85 0.12
C ARG A 3 5.34 25.75 -0.19
N TYR A 4 5.51 25.03 -1.30
CA TYR A 4 4.64 23.91 -1.67
C TYR A 4 4.84 22.72 -0.73
N ILE A 5 6.10 22.35 -0.49
CA ILE A 5 6.48 21.27 0.43
C ILE A 5 6.00 21.56 1.85
N LEU A 6 6.25 22.77 2.37
CA LEU A 6 5.80 23.17 3.70
C LEU A 6 4.28 23.10 3.84
N ARG A 7 3.54 23.53 2.81
CA ARG A 7 2.07 23.45 2.82
C ARG A 7 1.59 22.00 2.84
N ARG A 8 2.22 21.11 2.05
CA ARG A 8 1.90 19.68 2.05
C ARG A 8 2.20 19.08 3.42
N VAL A 9 3.40 19.26 3.97
CA VAL A 9 3.80 18.77 5.30
C VAL A 9 2.85 19.25 6.38
N PHE A 10 2.41 20.52 6.34
CA PHE A 10 1.40 21.03 7.25
C PHE A 10 0.07 20.25 7.16
N TYR A 11 -0.42 20.00 5.95
CA TYR A 11 -1.61 19.15 5.77
C TYR A 11 -1.36 17.72 6.24
N MET A 12 -0.17 17.15 6.05
CA MET A 12 0.17 15.81 6.58
C MET A 12 0.02 15.75 8.10
N VAL A 13 0.56 16.75 8.82
CA VAL A 13 0.48 16.83 10.27
C VAL A 13 -0.98 16.95 10.72
N ILE A 14 -1.79 17.79 10.06
CA ILE A 14 -3.22 17.90 10.35
C ILE A 14 -3.94 16.57 10.12
N THR A 15 -3.69 15.91 8.98
CA THR A 15 -4.31 14.62 8.66
C THR A 15 -3.96 13.55 9.71
N LEU A 16 -2.69 13.44 10.09
CA LEU A 16 -2.26 12.49 11.11
C LEU A 16 -2.85 12.81 12.48
N PHE A 17 -2.93 14.09 12.86
CA PHE A 17 -3.58 14.52 14.08
C PHE A 17 -5.06 14.13 14.11
N ILE A 18 -5.79 14.37 13.02
CA ILE A 18 -7.20 13.98 12.91
C ILE A 18 -7.35 12.47 13.03
N ILE A 19 -6.52 11.69 12.32
CA ILE A 19 -6.56 10.23 12.38
C ILE A 19 -6.24 9.74 13.80
N ALA A 20 -5.19 10.25 14.43
CA ALA A 20 -4.84 9.90 15.82
C ALA A 20 -6.00 10.17 16.78
N THR A 21 -6.65 11.33 16.63
CA THR A 21 -7.78 11.77 17.45
C THR A 21 -8.98 10.84 17.25
N VAL A 22 -9.38 10.62 16.00
CA VAL A 22 -10.52 9.78 15.64
C VAL A 22 -10.27 8.34 16.10
N SER A 23 -9.08 7.79 15.84
CA SER A 23 -8.71 6.44 16.28
C SER A 23 -8.81 6.30 17.79
N PHE A 24 -8.32 7.27 18.58
CA PHE A 24 -8.43 7.24 20.05
C PHE A 24 -9.89 7.16 20.50
N PHE A 25 -10.75 8.06 20.03
CA PHE A 25 -12.16 8.10 20.45
C PHE A 25 -12.94 6.88 19.95
N LEU A 26 -12.65 6.37 18.74
CA LEU A 26 -13.24 5.14 18.25
C LEU A 26 -12.93 3.95 19.17
N MET A 27 -11.69 3.83 19.66
CA MET A 27 -11.34 2.77 20.61
C MET A 27 -12.13 2.86 21.92
N LYS A 28 -12.49 4.08 22.37
CA LYS A 28 -13.35 4.28 23.56
C LYS A 28 -14.81 3.91 23.34
N MET A 29 -15.25 3.83 22.09
CA MET A 29 -16.62 3.46 21.72
C MET A 29 -16.77 1.97 21.41
N LEU A 30 -15.67 1.22 21.27
CA LEU A 30 -15.73 -0.20 21.00
C LEU A 30 -16.29 -0.96 22.20
N PRO A 31 -17.27 -1.86 22.00
CA PRO A 31 -17.75 -2.71 23.06
C PRO A 31 -16.67 -3.76 23.43
N GLY A 32 -16.57 -4.07 24.72
CA GLY A 32 -15.63 -5.05 25.26
C GLY A 32 -14.60 -4.42 26.20
N SER A 33 -13.67 -5.24 26.68
CA SER A 33 -12.59 -4.83 27.55
C SER A 33 -11.24 -5.08 26.89
N PRO A 34 -10.28 -4.15 27.04
CA PRO A 34 -8.89 -4.38 26.66
C PRO A 34 -8.17 -5.38 27.59
N LEU A 35 -8.79 -5.76 28.71
CA LEU A 35 -8.21 -6.70 29.67
C LEU A 35 -8.31 -8.13 29.15
N LYS A 36 -7.14 -8.75 28.94
CA LYS A 36 -7.06 -10.18 28.64
C LYS A 36 -7.71 -10.99 29.76
N ALA A 37 -8.65 -11.85 29.38
CA ALA A 37 -9.35 -12.76 30.30
C ALA A 37 -9.93 -12.03 31.52
N GLU A 38 -10.57 -10.87 31.29
CA GLU A 38 -11.22 -10.05 32.31
C GLU A 38 -12.10 -10.87 33.26
N ASP A 39 -12.85 -11.84 32.73
CA ASP A 39 -13.73 -12.74 33.49
C ASP A 39 -12.98 -13.65 34.50
N LYS A 40 -11.66 -13.76 34.38
CA LYS A 40 -10.80 -14.58 35.25
C LYS A 40 -10.01 -13.74 36.27
N LEU A 41 -10.05 -12.41 36.17
CA LEU A 41 -9.34 -11.52 37.08
C LEU A 41 -10.21 -11.22 38.30
N THR A 42 -9.61 -11.22 39.49
CA THR A 42 -10.26 -10.65 40.67
C THR A 42 -10.41 -9.13 40.52
N GLU A 43 -11.33 -8.51 41.25
CA GLU A 43 -11.51 -7.05 41.19
C GLU A 43 -10.23 -6.28 41.54
N GLU A 44 -9.46 -6.76 42.53
CA GLU A 44 -8.15 -6.18 42.86
C GLU A 44 -7.15 -6.29 41.70
N GLN A 45 -7.13 -7.43 40.99
CA GLN A 45 -6.26 -7.61 39.83
C GLN A 45 -6.69 -6.70 38.66
N LYS A 46 -7.99 -6.50 38.46
CA LYS A 46 -8.50 -5.58 37.44
C LYS A 46 -8.06 -4.16 37.73
N GLU A 47 -8.20 -3.69 38.97
CA GLU A 47 -7.83 -2.33 39.36
C GLU A 47 -6.33 -2.06 39.13
N ILE A 48 -5.46 -3.00 39.51
CA ILE A 48 -4.02 -2.91 39.27
C ILE A 48 -3.70 -2.78 37.78
N VAL A 49 -4.37 -3.56 36.92
CA VAL A 49 -4.11 -3.53 35.47
C VAL A 49 -4.67 -2.26 34.83
N LEU A 50 -5.84 -1.79 35.26
CA LEU A 50 -6.42 -0.54 34.78
C LEU A 50 -5.57 0.67 35.18
N GLU A 51 -5.04 0.69 36.40
CA GLU A 51 -4.14 1.75 36.88
C GLU A 51 -2.81 1.71 36.12
N LYS A 52 -2.22 0.52 35.93
CA LYS A 52 -0.97 0.35 35.15
C LYS A 52 -1.06 0.92 33.74
N TYR A 53 -2.21 0.80 33.07
CA TYR A 53 -2.41 1.31 31.70
C TYR A 53 -3.07 2.69 31.65
N GLY A 54 -3.28 3.36 32.79
CA GLY A 54 -3.95 4.67 32.85
C GLY A 54 -5.41 4.63 32.39
N LEU A 55 -6.04 3.45 32.39
CA LEU A 55 -7.43 3.28 31.95
C LEU A 55 -8.44 3.83 32.97
N ASN A 56 -8.02 3.99 34.24
CA ASN A 56 -8.79 4.62 35.31
C ASN A 56 -8.85 6.16 35.22
N ASP A 57 -7.93 6.79 34.48
CA ASP A 57 -7.91 8.24 34.38
C ASP A 57 -9.12 8.79 33.61
N PRO A 58 -9.55 10.03 33.86
CA PRO A 58 -10.57 10.66 33.03
C PRO A 58 -10.17 10.66 31.54
N VAL A 59 -11.11 10.39 30.64
CA VAL A 59 -10.85 10.31 29.17
C VAL A 59 -10.04 11.50 28.63
N PRO A 60 -10.26 12.76 29.04
CA PRO A 60 -9.44 13.88 28.58
C PRO A 60 -7.95 13.76 28.99
N VAL A 61 -7.66 13.21 30.17
CA VAL A 61 -6.29 12.98 30.64
C VAL A 61 -5.63 11.90 29.80
N GLN A 62 -6.33 10.78 29.59
CA GLN A 62 -5.85 9.69 28.73
C GLN A 62 -5.51 10.19 27.31
N TYR A 63 -6.36 11.06 26.76
CA TYR A 63 -6.15 11.63 25.43
C TYR A 63 -4.92 12.55 25.36
N ILE A 64 -4.74 13.42 26.36
CA ILE A 64 -3.57 14.31 26.43
C ILE A 64 -2.28 13.52 26.59
N THR A 65 -2.28 12.49 27.45
CA THR A 65 -1.14 11.58 27.63
C THR A 65 -0.81 10.89 26.31
N TYR A 66 -1.81 10.30 25.65
CA TYR A 66 -1.64 9.67 24.34
C TYR A 66 -1.03 10.63 23.29
N LEU A 67 -1.53 11.86 23.17
CA LEU A 67 -0.95 12.84 22.24
C LEU A 67 0.50 13.22 22.60
N LYS A 68 0.79 13.37 23.90
CA LYS A 68 2.13 13.72 24.38
C LYS A 68 3.14 12.61 24.08
N ASP A 69 2.73 11.36 24.23
CA ASP A 69 3.55 10.18 23.95
C ASP A 69 3.76 10.04 22.43
N LEU A 70 2.70 10.25 21.64
CA LEU A 70 2.76 10.25 20.18
C LEU A 70 3.80 11.24 19.63
N VAL A 71 3.84 12.47 20.16
CA VAL A 71 4.79 13.51 19.74
C VAL A 71 6.24 13.10 20.03
N GLN A 72 6.46 12.26 21.04
CA GLN A 72 7.78 11.70 21.37
C GLN A 72 8.11 10.43 20.56
N GLY A 73 7.18 9.96 19.73
CA GLY A 73 7.31 8.73 18.96
C GLY A 73 6.98 7.47 19.75
N ASP A 74 6.37 7.60 20.92
CA ASP A 74 5.88 6.48 21.72
C ASP A 74 4.44 6.15 21.33
N LEU A 75 4.21 4.92 20.87
CA LEU A 75 2.89 4.41 20.48
C LEU A 75 2.20 3.65 21.63
N GLY A 76 2.80 3.70 22.81
CA GLY A 76 2.36 2.98 24.00
C GLY A 76 2.82 1.53 24.00
N ILE A 77 2.25 0.80 24.95
CA ILE A 77 2.57 -0.59 25.24
C ILE A 77 1.37 -1.44 24.89
N SER A 78 1.60 -2.56 24.22
CA SER A 78 0.55 -3.52 23.91
C SER A 78 -0.05 -4.12 25.20
N PHE A 79 -1.38 -4.19 25.24
CA PHE A 79 -2.11 -4.84 26.32
C PHE A 79 -2.11 -6.36 26.19
N ALA A 80 -1.94 -6.85 24.96
CA ALA A 80 -2.02 -8.26 24.64
C ALA A 80 -0.65 -8.95 24.50
N PHE A 81 0.39 -8.26 24.03
CA PHE A 81 1.68 -8.86 23.68
C PHE A 81 2.72 -8.60 24.77
N ASP A 82 2.52 -9.19 25.95
CA ASP A 82 3.49 -9.25 27.06
C ASP A 82 4.17 -7.91 27.41
N ASN A 83 3.39 -6.82 27.43
CA ASN A 83 3.87 -5.48 27.74
C ASN A 83 5.00 -5.00 26.79
N THR A 84 4.96 -5.48 25.53
CA THR A 84 5.90 -5.09 24.48
C THR A 84 5.54 -3.70 23.93
N PRO A 85 6.53 -2.82 23.70
CA PRO A 85 6.30 -1.54 23.03
C PRO A 85 5.69 -1.74 21.64
N VAL A 86 4.63 -1.00 21.33
CA VAL A 86 3.94 -1.09 20.03
C VAL A 86 4.89 -0.75 18.89
N THR A 87 5.76 0.24 19.08
CA THR A 87 6.81 0.60 18.11
C THR A 87 7.66 -0.59 17.69
N LYS A 88 8.07 -1.44 18.63
CA LYS A 88 8.84 -2.66 18.37
C LYS A 88 8.03 -3.68 17.56
N ILE A 89 6.78 -3.94 17.97
CA ILE A 89 5.86 -4.85 17.25
C ILE A 89 5.73 -4.43 15.78
N LEU A 90 5.57 -3.12 15.52
CA LEU A 90 5.43 -2.60 14.17
C LEU A 90 6.74 -2.69 13.36
N MET A 91 7.87 -2.33 13.97
CA MET A 91 9.18 -2.37 13.30
C MET A 91 9.61 -3.78 12.91
N ASP A 92 9.26 -4.78 13.72
CA ASP A 92 9.58 -6.18 13.41
C ASP A 92 8.74 -6.73 12.24
N ARG A 93 7.61 -6.08 11.92
CA ARG A 93 6.63 -6.56 10.93
C ARG A 93 6.51 -5.70 9.68
N ILE A 94 7.07 -4.48 9.68
CA ILE A 94 7.03 -3.58 8.52
C ILE A 94 7.85 -4.11 7.34
N GLY A 95 8.95 -4.81 7.62
CA GLY A 95 9.85 -5.34 6.59
C GLY A 95 9.14 -6.26 5.60
N PRO A 96 8.51 -7.36 6.05
CA PRO A 96 7.77 -8.27 5.18
C PRO A 96 6.69 -7.60 4.32
N SER A 97 5.84 -6.77 4.93
CA SER A 97 4.77 -6.06 4.20
C SER A 97 5.34 -5.09 3.16
N ALA A 98 6.36 -4.31 3.52
CA ALA A 98 7.01 -3.37 2.60
C ALA A 98 7.71 -4.10 1.44
N GLN A 99 8.37 -5.23 1.73
CA GLN A 99 9.01 -6.06 0.71
C GLN A 99 7.99 -6.59 -0.29
N LEU A 100 6.89 -7.19 0.17
CA LEU A 100 5.84 -7.69 -0.73
C LEU A 100 5.21 -6.57 -1.54
N GLY A 101 4.85 -5.46 -0.89
CA GLY A 101 4.25 -4.32 -1.56
C GLY A 101 5.15 -3.77 -2.67
N ALA A 102 6.45 -3.59 -2.37
CA ALA A 102 7.43 -3.12 -3.34
C ALA A 102 7.69 -4.12 -4.46
N GLN A 103 7.86 -5.41 -4.14
CA GLN A 103 8.09 -6.46 -5.14
C GLN A 103 6.91 -6.54 -6.12
N SER A 104 5.68 -6.60 -5.61
CA SER A 104 4.48 -6.70 -6.43
C SER A 104 4.24 -5.46 -7.28
N LEU A 105 4.48 -4.28 -6.72
CA LEU A 105 4.37 -3.03 -7.49
C LEU A 105 5.41 -2.99 -8.61
N LEU A 106 6.68 -3.20 -8.30
CA LEU A 106 7.77 -3.06 -9.27
C LEU A 106 7.68 -4.10 -10.37
N VAL A 107 7.53 -5.39 -10.02
CA VAL A 107 7.44 -6.48 -11.00
C VAL A 107 6.15 -6.35 -11.80
N GLY A 108 5.03 -6.10 -11.13
CA GLY A 108 3.73 -5.96 -11.78
C GLY A 108 3.73 -4.80 -12.76
N THR A 109 4.10 -3.60 -12.32
CA THR A 109 4.21 -2.43 -13.19
C THR A 109 5.16 -2.66 -14.35
N PHE A 110 6.34 -3.25 -14.12
CA PHE A 110 7.31 -3.51 -15.18
C PHE A 110 6.74 -4.45 -16.25
N LEU A 111 6.19 -5.60 -15.85
CA LEU A 111 5.55 -6.54 -16.78
C LEU A 111 4.35 -5.91 -17.48
N GLY A 112 3.57 -5.10 -16.76
CA GLY A 112 2.44 -4.36 -17.31
C GLY A 112 2.88 -3.40 -18.41
N ILE A 113 3.91 -2.58 -18.17
CA ILE A 113 4.48 -1.70 -19.20
C ILE A 113 4.91 -2.50 -20.42
N LEU A 114 5.62 -3.63 -20.24
CA LEU A 114 6.04 -4.48 -21.36
C LEU A 114 4.84 -5.00 -22.17
N PHE A 115 3.84 -5.56 -21.51
CA PHE A 115 2.65 -6.08 -22.20
C PHE A 115 1.83 -4.98 -22.87
N GLY A 116 1.71 -3.80 -22.24
CA GLY A 116 1.03 -2.64 -22.82
C GLY A 116 1.74 -2.10 -24.05
N LEU A 117 3.08 -2.05 -24.03
CA LEU A 117 3.89 -1.67 -25.18
C LEU A 117 3.73 -2.67 -26.33
N ILE A 118 3.83 -3.98 -26.04
CA ILE A 118 3.64 -5.03 -27.04
C ILE A 118 2.24 -4.90 -27.67
N ALA A 119 1.20 -4.78 -26.85
CA ALA A 119 -0.19 -4.63 -27.31
C ALA A 119 -0.40 -3.39 -28.19
N ALA A 120 0.22 -2.27 -27.84
CA ALA A 120 0.11 -1.03 -28.62
C ALA A 120 0.85 -1.10 -29.96
N ILE A 121 2.01 -1.76 -30.01
CA ILE A 121 2.77 -1.96 -31.26
C ILE A 121 2.02 -2.91 -32.19
N SER A 122 1.41 -3.95 -31.63
CA SER A 122 0.60 -4.93 -32.36
C SER A 122 -0.89 -4.55 -32.41
N HIS A 123 -1.22 -3.26 -32.47
CA HIS A 123 -2.60 -2.79 -32.34
C HIS A 123 -3.54 -3.47 -33.34
N ASN A 124 -4.70 -3.94 -32.86
CA ASN A 124 -5.68 -4.77 -33.59
C ASN A 124 -5.15 -6.15 -34.03
N GLY A 125 -4.03 -6.62 -33.46
CA GLY A 125 -3.47 -7.96 -33.65
C GLY A 125 -3.74 -8.90 -32.49
N ILE A 126 -3.30 -10.15 -32.62
CA ILE A 126 -3.53 -11.21 -31.60
C ILE A 126 -2.93 -10.81 -30.25
N LEU A 127 -1.70 -10.30 -30.24
CA LEU A 127 -1.01 -9.90 -29.00
C LEU A 127 -1.74 -8.77 -28.25
N ASP A 128 -2.39 -7.87 -28.99
CA ASP A 128 -3.25 -6.82 -28.43
C ASP A 128 -4.48 -7.43 -27.73
N TYR A 129 -5.23 -8.27 -28.45
CA TYR A 129 -6.40 -8.94 -27.88
C TYR A 129 -6.04 -9.83 -26.69
N THR A 130 -4.96 -10.62 -26.77
CA THR A 130 -4.50 -11.47 -25.66
C THR A 130 -4.09 -10.65 -24.45
N SER A 131 -3.32 -9.57 -24.64
CA SER A 131 -2.93 -8.68 -23.53
C SER A 131 -4.16 -8.06 -22.86
N THR A 132 -5.14 -7.63 -23.66
CA THR A 132 -6.38 -7.06 -23.15
C THR A 132 -7.20 -8.09 -22.36
N ILE A 133 -7.35 -9.31 -22.87
CA ILE A 133 -8.05 -10.40 -22.17
C ILE A 133 -7.36 -10.73 -20.85
N LEU A 134 -6.04 -10.88 -20.85
CA LEU A 134 -5.27 -11.16 -19.63
C LEU A 134 -5.37 -10.01 -18.62
N ALA A 135 -5.36 -8.75 -19.07
CA ALA A 135 -5.56 -7.60 -18.20
C ALA A 135 -6.96 -7.58 -17.59
N VAL A 136 -8.01 -7.86 -18.39
CA VAL A 136 -9.39 -7.94 -17.89
C VAL A 136 -9.50 -9.04 -16.84
N LEU A 137 -9.07 -10.26 -17.14
CA LEU A 137 -9.07 -11.37 -16.18
C LEU A 137 -8.30 -11.03 -14.91
N GLY A 138 -7.12 -10.43 -15.05
CA GLY A 138 -6.30 -10.01 -13.91
C GLY A 138 -6.98 -8.97 -13.02
N THR A 139 -7.77 -8.05 -13.59
CA THR A 139 -8.55 -7.08 -12.80
C THR A 139 -9.86 -7.65 -12.25
N SER A 140 -10.43 -8.67 -12.90
CA SER A 140 -11.74 -9.24 -12.53
C SER A 140 -11.64 -10.27 -11.42
N ILE A 141 -10.51 -10.98 -11.31
CA ILE A 141 -10.31 -11.99 -10.26
C ILE A 141 -9.77 -11.28 -9.01
N PRO A 142 -10.44 -11.40 -7.84
CA PRO A 142 -9.91 -10.87 -6.61
C PRO A 142 -8.55 -11.51 -6.27
N SER A 143 -7.59 -10.69 -5.82
CA SER A 143 -6.21 -11.14 -5.57
C SER A 143 -6.11 -12.30 -4.59
N PHE A 144 -6.98 -12.35 -3.56
CA PHE A 144 -7.02 -13.45 -2.60
C PHE A 144 -7.54 -14.77 -3.20
N VAL A 145 -8.46 -14.72 -4.16
CA VAL A 145 -8.93 -15.93 -4.87
C VAL A 145 -7.79 -16.49 -5.69
N PHE A 146 -7.11 -15.61 -6.43
CA PHE A 146 -5.96 -16.02 -7.22
C PHE A 146 -4.81 -16.53 -6.35
N ALA A 147 -4.57 -15.90 -5.20
CA ALA A 147 -3.61 -16.39 -4.20
C ALA A 147 -3.93 -17.79 -3.69
N GLY A 148 -5.19 -18.07 -3.33
CA GLY A 148 -5.61 -19.39 -2.88
C GLY A 148 -5.44 -20.45 -3.96
N LEU A 149 -5.79 -20.13 -5.22
CA LEU A 149 -5.57 -21.04 -6.36
C LEU A 149 -4.09 -21.29 -6.64
N LEU A 150 -3.27 -20.24 -6.59
CA LEU A 150 -1.82 -20.37 -6.75
C LEU A 150 -1.19 -21.21 -5.64
N GLN A 151 -1.56 -20.96 -4.39
CA GLN A 151 -1.06 -21.73 -3.25
C GLN A 151 -1.48 -23.19 -3.35
N TRP A 152 -2.75 -23.46 -3.64
CA TRP A 152 -3.23 -24.83 -3.82
C TRP A 152 -2.47 -25.57 -4.93
N PHE A 153 -2.34 -24.97 -6.12
CA PHE A 153 -1.73 -25.66 -7.25
C PHE A 153 -0.19 -25.71 -7.18
N LEU A 154 0.47 -24.58 -6.93
CA LEU A 154 1.94 -24.47 -6.99
C LEU A 154 2.65 -24.82 -5.69
N ALA A 155 1.96 -24.77 -4.55
CA ALA A 155 2.56 -25.16 -3.26
C ALA A 155 2.04 -26.53 -2.78
N VAL A 156 0.72 -26.76 -2.78
CA VAL A 156 0.15 -28.01 -2.22
C VAL A 156 0.25 -29.17 -3.21
N GLU A 157 -0.25 -29.00 -4.44
CA GLU A 157 -0.32 -30.11 -5.41
C GLU A 157 1.06 -30.46 -6.01
N THR A 158 1.80 -29.45 -6.46
CA THR A 158 3.10 -29.67 -7.13
C THR A 158 4.30 -29.68 -6.18
N GLY A 159 4.18 -29.10 -4.98
CA GLY A 159 5.28 -28.98 -4.02
C GLY A 159 6.43 -28.08 -4.48
N TRP A 160 6.23 -27.22 -5.48
CA TRP A 160 7.32 -26.38 -6.04
C TRP A 160 7.69 -25.20 -5.15
N PHE A 161 6.73 -24.71 -4.36
CA PHE A 161 6.90 -23.54 -3.49
C PHE A 161 6.42 -23.83 -2.07
N PRO A 162 6.92 -23.09 -1.07
CA PRO A 162 6.41 -23.20 0.29
C PRO A 162 4.94 -22.77 0.36
N VAL A 163 4.16 -23.50 1.15
CA VAL A 163 2.72 -23.22 1.34
C VAL A 163 2.53 -21.93 2.14
N ALA A 164 3.28 -21.77 3.23
CA ALA A 164 3.10 -20.67 4.17
C ALA A 164 4.43 -20.35 4.88
N LEU A 165 4.41 -19.39 5.81
CA LEU A 165 5.52 -18.88 6.61
C LEU A 165 6.36 -17.82 5.89
N TRP A 166 7.40 -17.35 6.56
CA TRP A 166 8.31 -16.33 6.08
C TRP A 166 9.73 -16.60 6.52
N GLY A 167 10.70 -16.51 5.59
CA GLY A 167 12.11 -16.67 5.92
C GLY A 167 13.03 -16.60 4.71
N THR A 168 12.83 -17.48 3.73
CA THR A 168 13.62 -17.47 2.48
C THR A 168 12.91 -16.67 1.39
N PHE A 169 13.65 -16.30 0.33
CA PHE A 169 13.09 -15.59 -0.82
C PHE A 169 11.94 -16.35 -1.51
N GLU A 170 11.94 -17.69 -1.45
CA GLU A 170 10.89 -18.51 -2.05
C GLU A 170 9.50 -18.22 -1.47
N HIS A 171 9.43 -17.87 -0.18
CA HIS A 171 8.18 -17.52 0.50
C HIS A 171 7.57 -16.22 -0.02
N THR A 172 8.35 -15.39 -0.74
CA THR A 172 7.86 -14.12 -1.26
C THR A 172 7.28 -14.25 -2.67
N ILE A 173 7.57 -15.34 -3.38
CA ILE A 173 7.25 -15.50 -4.81
C ILE A 173 5.74 -15.60 -5.04
N LEU A 174 5.07 -16.58 -4.42
CA LEU A 174 3.62 -16.77 -4.62
C LEU A 174 2.78 -15.56 -4.15
N PRO A 175 3.03 -14.97 -2.96
CA PRO A 175 2.35 -13.74 -2.56
C PRO A 175 2.60 -12.60 -3.56
N THR A 176 3.84 -12.47 -4.04
CA THR A 176 4.19 -11.42 -5.01
C THR A 176 3.42 -11.59 -6.31
N ILE A 177 3.37 -12.81 -6.86
CA ILE A 177 2.64 -13.11 -8.11
C ILE A 177 1.14 -12.81 -7.92
N ALA A 178 0.58 -13.18 -6.77
CA ALA A 178 -0.84 -12.93 -6.51
C ALA A 178 -1.17 -11.43 -6.46
N LEU A 179 -0.31 -10.64 -5.85
CA LEU A 179 -0.48 -9.20 -5.71
C LEU A 179 -0.12 -8.41 -6.95
N MET A 180 0.87 -8.86 -7.74
CA MET A 180 1.39 -8.10 -8.88
C MET A 180 0.41 -8.06 -10.06
N ILE A 181 -0.60 -8.93 -10.09
CA ILE A 181 -1.56 -9.00 -11.20
C ILE A 181 -2.32 -7.69 -11.37
N PHE A 182 -2.73 -7.06 -10.27
CA PHE A 182 -3.46 -5.80 -10.32
C PHE A 182 -2.62 -4.63 -10.89
N PRO A 183 -1.39 -4.34 -10.39
CA PRO A 183 -0.49 -3.39 -11.03
C PRO A 183 -0.08 -3.76 -12.45
N MET A 184 0.10 -5.05 -12.75
CA MET A 184 0.40 -5.51 -14.10
C MET A 184 -0.73 -5.22 -15.09
N ALA A 185 -1.95 -5.64 -14.78
CA ALA A 185 -3.09 -5.42 -15.65
C ALA A 185 -3.40 -3.93 -15.83
N THR A 186 -3.32 -3.16 -14.73
CA THR A 186 -3.53 -1.71 -14.77
C THR A 186 -2.46 -1.03 -15.62
N ALA A 187 -1.18 -1.32 -15.38
CA ALA A 187 -0.10 -0.71 -16.15
C ALA A 187 -0.11 -1.13 -17.62
N ALA A 188 -0.47 -2.38 -17.95
CA ALA A 188 -0.65 -2.82 -19.33
C ALA A 188 -1.74 -2.04 -20.06
N ARG A 189 -2.92 -1.94 -19.44
CA ARG A 189 -4.06 -1.22 -20.03
C ARG A 189 -3.75 0.26 -20.23
N PHE A 190 -3.19 0.92 -19.22
CA PHE A 190 -2.85 2.34 -19.31
C PHE A 190 -1.73 2.59 -20.32
N THR A 191 -0.62 1.86 -20.25
CA THR A 191 0.50 2.01 -21.20
C THR A 191 0.02 1.80 -22.63
N ARG A 192 -0.84 0.80 -22.87
CA ARG A 192 -1.41 0.54 -24.19
C ARG A 192 -2.21 1.73 -24.71
N THR A 193 -3.16 2.22 -23.91
CA THR A 193 -4.04 3.33 -24.31
C THR A 193 -3.23 4.60 -24.60
N GLU A 194 -2.34 4.97 -23.68
CA GLU A 194 -1.50 6.16 -23.83
C GLU A 194 -0.55 6.05 -25.02
N MET A 195 0.01 4.85 -25.27
CA MET A 195 0.88 4.64 -26.42
C MET A 195 0.11 4.79 -27.74
N ILE A 196 -1.10 4.24 -27.86
CA ILE A 196 -1.93 4.39 -29.06
C ILE A 196 -2.28 5.87 -29.29
N GLU A 197 -2.68 6.59 -28.24
CA GLU A 197 -3.01 8.01 -28.33
C GLU A 197 -1.81 8.85 -28.77
N VAL A 198 -0.65 8.63 -28.14
CA VAL A 198 0.60 9.33 -28.51
C VAL A 198 0.98 9.03 -29.96
N MET A 199 0.91 7.77 -30.39
CA MET A 199 1.26 7.35 -31.76
C MET A 199 0.33 7.94 -32.82
N GLY A 200 -0.91 8.28 -32.47
CA GLY A 200 -1.89 8.98 -33.33
C GLY A 200 -1.74 10.50 -33.38
N SER A 201 -0.82 11.09 -32.63
CA SER A 201 -0.70 12.54 -32.49
C SER A 201 0.03 13.23 -33.65
N ASN A 202 -0.29 14.52 -33.88
CA ASN A 202 0.33 15.34 -34.93
C ASN A 202 1.86 15.48 -34.78
N PHE A 203 2.39 15.43 -33.56
CA PHE A 203 3.83 15.57 -33.35
C PHE A 203 4.58 14.30 -33.79
N ILE A 204 3.98 13.12 -33.66
CA ILE A 204 4.55 11.87 -34.19
C ILE A 204 4.52 11.87 -35.72
N THR A 205 3.43 12.34 -36.34
CA THR A 205 3.36 12.53 -37.80
C THR A 205 4.46 13.47 -38.28
N THR A 206 4.71 14.55 -37.55
CA THR A 206 5.81 15.48 -37.84
C THR A 206 7.19 14.83 -37.68
N ALA A 207 7.37 13.99 -36.64
CA ALA A 207 8.61 13.25 -36.43
C ALA A 207 8.88 12.25 -37.56
N ARG A 208 7.85 11.53 -38.04
CA ARG A 208 7.94 10.68 -39.24
C ARG A 208 8.35 11.47 -40.48
N ALA A 209 7.72 12.62 -40.72
CA ALA A 209 8.05 13.49 -41.86
C ALA A 209 9.50 14.01 -41.81
N LYS A 210 10.10 14.13 -40.62
CA LYS A 210 11.51 14.47 -40.41
C LYS A 210 12.49 13.29 -40.55
N GLY A 211 12.00 12.10 -40.89
CA GLY A 211 12.83 10.90 -41.09
C GLY A 211 13.27 10.19 -39.80
N VAL A 212 12.59 10.42 -38.67
CA VAL A 212 12.86 9.66 -37.43
C VAL A 212 12.48 8.19 -37.65
N SER A 213 13.35 7.27 -37.27
CA SER A 213 13.09 5.83 -37.39
C SER A 213 11.90 5.38 -36.53
N GLU A 214 11.20 4.32 -36.92
CA GLU A 214 10.09 3.76 -36.14
C GLU A 214 10.52 3.34 -34.73
N TYR A 215 11.75 2.84 -34.55
CA TYR A 215 12.30 2.57 -33.22
C TYR A 215 12.44 3.86 -32.38
N GLY A 216 12.91 4.95 -32.99
CA GLY A 216 12.98 6.26 -32.34
C GLY A 216 11.60 6.81 -32.00
N ILE A 217 10.63 6.63 -32.90
CA ILE A 217 9.24 7.01 -32.67
C ILE A 217 8.67 6.25 -31.48
N ILE A 218 8.85 4.92 -31.42
CA ILE A 218 8.30 4.09 -30.34
C ILE A 218 8.98 4.39 -29.00
N PHE A 219 10.30 4.24 -28.90
CA PHE A 219 10.98 4.26 -27.60
C PHE A 219 11.35 5.66 -27.12
N LYS A 220 11.72 6.57 -28.02
CA LYS A 220 12.17 7.93 -27.64
C LYS A 220 11.00 8.91 -27.52
N HIS A 221 10.00 8.78 -28.38
CA HIS A 221 8.86 9.69 -28.43
C HIS A 221 7.59 9.09 -27.83
N GLY A 222 7.21 7.87 -28.21
CA GLY A 222 6.00 7.19 -27.75
C GLY A 222 6.06 6.88 -26.26
N MET A 223 6.93 5.94 -25.90
CA MET A 223 7.05 5.42 -24.53
C MET A 223 7.31 6.52 -23.50
N ARG A 224 8.20 7.48 -23.80
CA ARG A 224 8.49 8.58 -22.87
C ARG A 224 7.26 9.42 -22.54
N ASN A 225 6.40 9.69 -23.52
CA ASN A 225 5.18 10.48 -23.29
C ASN A 225 4.06 9.61 -22.67
N ALA A 226 3.96 8.35 -23.08
CA ALA A 226 2.95 7.42 -22.57
C ALA A 226 3.15 7.02 -21.10
N LEU A 227 4.39 7.08 -20.59
CA LEU A 227 4.69 6.76 -19.19
C LEU A 227 4.40 7.92 -18.22
N ILE A 228 4.20 9.15 -18.70
CA ILE A 228 3.92 10.30 -17.83
C ILE A 228 2.60 10.09 -17.06
N PRO A 229 1.47 9.77 -17.72
CA PRO A 229 0.22 9.53 -17.02
C PRO A 229 0.25 8.26 -16.18
N LEU A 230 1.08 7.27 -16.53
CA LEU A 230 1.18 6.02 -15.79
C LEU A 230 1.63 6.23 -14.34
N VAL A 231 2.55 7.18 -14.09
CA VAL A 231 2.99 7.53 -12.73
C VAL A 231 1.81 7.95 -11.84
N THR A 232 0.79 8.59 -12.43
CA THR A 232 -0.44 8.99 -11.74
C THR A 232 -1.21 7.82 -11.18
N VAL A 233 -1.23 6.73 -11.93
CA VAL A 233 -2.05 5.56 -11.60
C VAL A 233 -1.29 4.64 -10.66
N ILE A 234 0.02 4.48 -10.85
CA ILE A 234 0.87 3.64 -9.97
C ILE A 234 0.90 4.19 -8.54
N GLY A 235 0.87 5.51 -8.38
CA GLY A 235 0.98 6.15 -7.07
C GLY A 235 0.01 5.62 -6.01
N PRO A 236 -1.32 5.75 -6.21
CA PRO A 236 -2.32 5.19 -5.29
C PRO A 236 -2.19 3.68 -5.08
N MET A 237 -1.74 2.94 -6.09
CA MET A 237 -1.54 1.48 -6.00
C MET A 237 -0.35 1.13 -5.09
N ALA A 238 0.72 1.91 -5.16
CA ALA A 238 1.86 1.76 -4.25
C ALA A 238 1.40 1.88 -2.80
N VAL A 239 0.51 2.84 -2.52
CA VAL A 239 -0.06 3.01 -1.20
C VAL A 239 -0.83 1.77 -0.76
N SER A 240 -1.77 1.31 -1.58
CA SER A 240 -2.64 0.16 -1.22
C SER A 240 -1.85 -1.13 -1.01
N LEU A 241 -0.73 -1.31 -1.73
CA LEU A 241 0.13 -2.49 -1.58
C LEU A 241 1.07 -2.37 -0.37
N MET A 242 1.52 -1.17 -0.04
CA MET A 242 2.45 -0.93 1.08
C MET A 242 1.76 -0.86 2.45
N THR A 243 0.49 -0.47 2.52
CA THR A 243 -0.30 -0.50 3.77
C THR A 243 -0.77 -1.90 4.17
N GLY A 244 -0.15 -2.95 3.60
CA GLY A 244 -0.40 -4.34 3.93
C GLY A 244 -1.54 -4.92 3.10
N THR A 245 -1.33 -6.15 2.64
CA THR A 245 -2.34 -6.90 1.90
C THR A 245 -2.90 -7.96 2.82
N LEU A 246 -3.68 -7.48 3.82
CA LEU A 246 -4.14 -8.24 4.99
C LEU A 246 -4.45 -9.71 4.68
N VAL A 247 -5.27 -9.92 3.63
CA VAL A 247 -5.75 -11.25 3.23
C VAL A 247 -4.64 -12.12 2.63
N ILE A 248 -3.75 -11.54 1.83
CA ILE A 248 -2.60 -12.26 1.25
C ILE A 248 -1.60 -12.63 2.34
N GLU A 249 -1.34 -11.71 3.28
CA GLU A 249 -0.47 -11.99 4.42
C GLU A 249 -1.00 -13.15 5.26
N GLN A 250 -2.32 -13.21 5.48
CA GLN A 250 -2.95 -14.33 6.18
C GLN A 250 -2.88 -15.64 5.40
N ILE A 251 -3.19 -15.64 4.09
CA ILE A 251 -3.16 -16.86 3.25
C ILE A 251 -1.79 -17.51 3.27
N PHE A 252 -0.71 -16.73 3.16
CA PHE A 252 0.66 -17.23 3.13
C PHE A 252 1.36 -17.21 4.50
N ALA A 253 0.66 -16.86 5.58
CA ALA A 253 1.22 -16.69 6.94
C ALA A 253 2.47 -15.80 6.98
N VAL A 254 2.42 -14.67 6.27
CA VAL A 254 3.44 -13.63 6.28
C VAL A 254 3.31 -12.83 7.58
N PRO A 255 4.39 -12.64 8.36
CA PRO A 255 4.38 -11.87 9.60
C PRO A 255 4.39 -10.36 9.31
N GLY A 256 3.41 -9.89 8.56
CA GLY A 256 3.27 -8.49 8.14
C GLY A 256 2.49 -7.63 9.14
N ILE A 257 2.45 -6.33 8.88
CA ILE A 257 1.67 -5.37 9.67
C ILE A 257 0.17 -5.61 9.47
N GLY A 258 -0.23 -6.09 8.30
CA GLY A 258 -1.62 -6.35 8.01
C GLY A 258 -2.21 -7.47 8.86
N GLU A 259 -1.49 -8.59 8.93
CA GLU A 259 -1.82 -9.66 9.86
C GLU A 259 -1.86 -9.16 11.32
N GLN A 260 -0.86 -8.38 11.74
CA GLN A 260 -0.81 -7.81 13.10
C GLN A 260 -2.00 -6.91 13.41
N PHE A 261 -2.46 -6.09 12.45
CA PHE A 261 -3.64 -5.25 12.63
C PHE A 261 -4.89 -6.08 12.94
N VAL A 262 -5.15 -7.13 12.14
CA VAL A 262 -6.30 -8.01 12.35
C VAL A 262 -6.18 -8.78 13.67
N SER A 263 -5.01 -9.34 13.95
CA SER A 263 -4.75 -10.07 15.19
C SER A 263 -4.94 -9.20 16.43
N SER A 264 -4.58 -7.91 16.36
CA SER A 264 -4.79 -6.95 17.46
C SER A 264 -6.26 -6.64 17.70
N ILE A 265 -7.08 -6.58 16.65
CA ILE A 265 -8.54 -6.42 16.75
C ILE A 265 -9.16 -7.61 17.48
N MET A 266 -8.76 -8.84 17.13
CA MET A 266 -9.33 -10.05 17.72
C MET A 266 -9.07 -10.18 19.23
N VAL A 267 -8.05 -9.50 19.76
CA VAL A 267 -7.68 -9.51 21.18
C VAL A 267 -7.89 -8.17 21.88
N ASN A 268 -8.61 -7.23 21.25
CA ASN A 268 -8.88 -5.88 21.78
C ASN A 268 -7.63 -5.10 22.24
N ASP A 269 -6.51 -5.24 21.51
CA ASP A 269 -5.27 -4.54 21.84
C ASP A 269 -5.26 -3.11 21.30
N TYR A 270 -5.93 -2.20 22.02
CA TYR A 270 -6.18 -0.83 21.56
C TYR A 270 -4.92 -0.04 21.18
N PRO A 271 -3.81 -0.04 21.97
CA PRO A 271 -2.58 0.67 21.60
C PRO A 271 -2.01 0.17 20.28
N THR A 272 -2.02 -1.15 20.05
CA THR A 272 -1.52 -1.72 18.79
C THR A 272 -2.45 -1.40 17.62
N ILE A 273 -3.77 -1.41 17.79
CA ILE A 273 -4.74 -1.00 16.75
C ILE A 273 -4.53 0.47 16.38
N MET A 274 -4.36 1.35 17.37
CA MET A 274 -4.12 2.78 17.13
C MET A 274 -2.77 3.02 16.47
N GLY A 275 -1.72 2.34 16.93
CA GLY A 275 -0.36 2.45 16.37
C GLY A 275 -0.26 1.93 14.93
N THR A 276 -0.84 0.77 14.63
CA THR A 276 -0.93 0.23 13.26
C THR A 276 -1.72 1.17 12.34
N THR A 277 -2.87 1.69 12.80
CA THR A 277 -3.68 2.65 12.04
C THR A 277 -2.90 3.93 11.71
N LEU A 278 -2.18 4.47 12.69
CA LEU A 278 -1.34 5.63 12.49
C LEU A 278 -0.16 5.36 11.56
N LEU A 279 0.44 4.18 11.64
CA LEU A 279 1.50 3.78 10.72
C LEU A 279 0.99 3.70 9.28
N PHE A 280 -0.18 3.10 9.04
CA PHE A 280 -0.80 3.06 7.71
C PHE A 280 -1.11 4.47 7.20
N ALA A 281 -1.67 5.33 8.05
CA ALA A 281 -1.91 6.73 7.69
C ALA A 281 -0.63 7.48 7.37
N PHE A 282 0.42 7.28 8.16
CA PHE A 282 1.73 7.89 7.94
C PHE A 282 2.33 7.44 6.60
N LEU A 283 2.38 6.12 6.34
CA LEU A 283 2.87 5.58 5.08
C LEU A 283 2.05 6.08 3.88
N PHE A 284 0.72 6.09 3.99
CA PHE A 284 -0.19 6.64 2.98
C PHE A 284 0.18 8.07 2.63
N VAL A 285 0.25 8.93 3.64
CA VAL A 285 0.46 10.37 3.45
C VAL A 285 1.89 10.67 2.97
N VAL A 286 2.89 9.90 3.38
CA VAL A 286 4.28 9.99 2.87
C VAL A 286 4.35 9.61 1.39
N ILE A 287 3.72 8.50 0.99
CA ILE A 287 3.72 8.07 -0.41
C ILE A 287 2.99 9.10 -1.28
N ILE A 288 1.87 9.65 -0.83
CA ILE A 288 1.18 10.75 -1.53
C ILE A 288 2.09 11.97 -1.68
N LEU A 289 2.83 12.36 -0.64
CA LEU A 289 3.81 13.43 -0.75
C LEU A 289 4.87 13.10 -1.82
N VAL A 290 5.40 11.88 -1.86
CA VAL A 290 6.37 11.45 -2.87
C VAL A 290 5.78 11.57 -4.28
N ILE A 291 4.55 11.11 -4.48
CA ILE A 291 3.84 11.21 -5.76
C ILE A 291 3.64 12.67 -6.16
N ASP A 292 3.17 13.52 -5.24
CA ASP A 292 3.02 14.97 -5.43
C ASP A 292 4.34 15.64 -5.86
N LEU A 293 5.48 15.18 -5.33
CA LEU A 293 6.80 15.66 -5.73
C LEU A 293 7.20 15.14 -7.12
N LEU A 294 6.96 13.86 -7.41
CA LEU A 294 7.22 13.26 -8.72
C LEU A 294 6.43 13.97 -9.81
N TYR A 295 5.18 14.33 -9.57
CA TYR A 295 4.38 15.13 -10.51
C TYR A 295 5.03 16.45 -10.85
N VAL A 296 5.54 17.19 -9.87
CA VAL A 296 6.16 18.49 -10.10
C VAL A 296 7.51 18.38 -10.82
N LEU A 297 8.16 17.21 -10.74
CA LEU A 297 9.38 16.90 -11.49
C LEU A 297 9.07 16.49 -12.94
N ILE A 298 8.03 15.69 -13.14
CA ILE A 298 7.64 15.15 -14.44
C ILE A 298 6.93 16.22 -15.30
N ASP A 299 5.97 16.94 -14.71
CA ASP A 299 5.28 18.05 -15.36
C ASP A 299 5.47 19.37 -14.59
N PRO A 300 6.46 20.20 -14.98
CA PRO A 300 6.69 21.49 -14.34
C PRO A 300 5.56 22.50 -14.55
N ARG A 301 4.58 22.24 -15.44
CA ARG A 301 3.42 23.13 -15.65
C ARG A 301 2.49 23.17 -14.44
N ILE A 302 2.50 22.12 -13.61
CA ILE A 302 1.76 22.06 -12.33
C ILE A 302 2.20 23.19 -11.37
N ARG A 303 3.42 23.73 -11.54
CA ARG A 303 3.91 24.88 -10.76
C ARG A 303 3.14 26.18 -11.02
N LEU A 304 2.50 26.32 -12.19
CA LEU A 304 1.85 27.56 -12.64
C LEU A 304 0.37 27.65 -12.23
N THR A 305 -0.27 26.52 -11.93
CA THR A 305 -1.72 26.45 -11.61
C THR A 305 -2.01 26.42 -10.10
N GLY A 306 -1.04 26.79 -9.26
CA GLY A 306 -1.21 26.86 -7.81
C GLY A 306 -2.25 27.90 -7.41
N GLY A 307 -3.52 27.48 -7.30
CA GLY A 307 -4.60 28.24 -6.66
C GLY A 307 -5.63 28.85 -7.61
N LYS A 308 -6.39 28.01 -8.31
CA LYS A 308 -7.80 28.28 -8.62
C LYS A 308 -8.61 27.02 -8.39
N SER A 309 -8.86 26.73 -7.12
CA SER A 309 -10.05 26.03 -6.68
C SER A 309 -10.55 26.70 -5.42
#